data_AF-A0A8S3TMA5-F1
#
_entry.id   AF-A0A8S3TMA5-F1
#
_cell.length_a   1.000
_cell.length_b   1.000
_cell.length_c   1.000
_cell.angle_alpha   90.00
_cell.angle_beta   90.00
_cell.angle_gamma   90.00
#
_symmetry.space_group_name_H-M   'P 1'
#
loop_
_entity.id
_entity.type
_entity.pdbx_description
1 polymer ?
#
loop_
_entity_poly.entity_id
_entity_poly.type
_entity_poly.pdbx_seq_one_letter_code
_entity_poly.pdbx_strand_id
1 'polypeptide(L)'
;MISISVYGGTYHKEDWLKDHRLSGSFACATIAFFLYLCGGLAIIIMSYQGENKVEVVYISQKEEPRPSSSLPTQNPSSLFHLVPASTLEKNAINKLVQRTWKEDLVGVGRDAKGIDPLVYKKLQVIKVERVENAPLFEKYAENRAKLFRKVGRGVGLNKLEQTGKAQKGPIITTTEDILLRDVYPAVNEYYLFHGTPVEIVDAIVTQGLDARLNKRGMFGPAVYAAESSTKSDSYADSPQSRDIKSEKKMILLRMLLGEMFVLNSKEVFQRPPCKTCRHDRCSDRSHDQGGNWFYDSVVVDGHWNFREFLVYELNMCYPEYVITYKRI
;
A
#
# COMPACT_ATOMS: atom_id res chain seq x y z
N MET A 1 -9.04 40.91 29.98
CA MET A 1 -10.25 40.14 30.31
C MET A 1 -10.65 39.38 29.06
N ILE A 2 -10.48 38.06 29.01
CA ILE A 2 -10.89 37.21 27.88
C ILE A 2 -11.95 36.27 28.45
N SER A 3 -13.19 36.39 27.96
CA SER A 3 -14.27 35.46 28.30
C SER A 3 -14.44 34.48 27.13
N ILE A 4 -14.33 33.18 27.42
CA ILE A 4 -14.62 32.12 26.45
C ILE A 4 -15.74 31.28 27.06
N SER A 5 -16.89 31.26 26.40
CA SER A 5 -18.02 30.41 26.75
C SER A 5 -18.04 29.20 25.83
N VAL A 6 -17.95 27.99 26.39
CA VAL A 6 -18.21 26.74 25.67
C VAL A 6 -19.35 26.02 26.39
N TYR A 7 -20.48 25.92 25.70
CA TYR A 7 -21.72 25.18 26.01
C TYR A 7 -22.33 25.34 27.42
N GLY A 8 -23.47 26.03 27.47
CA GLY A 8 -24.50 25.87 28.52
C GLY A 8 -24.01 25.81 29.96
N GLY A 9 -23.68 26.97 30.54
CA GLY A 9 -23.40 27.12 31.96
C GLY A 9 -22.24 28.06 32.23
N THR A 10 -22.53 29.29 32.65
CA THR A 10 -21.54 30.31 32.99
C THR A 10 -20.83 29.98 34.31
N TYR A 11 -19.52 29.75 34.27
CA TYR A 11 -18.65 29.69 35.45
C TYR A 11 -17.78 30.94 35.50
N HIS A 12 -17.86 31.71 36.59
CA HIS A 12 -17.00 32.85 36.87
C HIS A 12 -16.05 32.52 38.03
N LYS A 13 -14.75 32.40 37.73
CA LYS A 13 -13.68 32.68 38.72
C LYS A 13 -12.37 32.99 38.01
N GLU A 14 -11.77 34.13 38.37
CA GLU A 14 -10.74 34.83 37.60
C GLU A 14 -9.30 34.29 37.72
N ASP A 15 -9.02 33.20 38.43
CA ASP A 15 -7.62 32.86 38.78
C ASP A 15 -7.09 31.50 38.29
N TRP A 16 -7.76 30.78 37.39
CA TRP A 16 -7.28 29.47 36.92
C TRP A 16 -5.91 29.51 36.21
N LEU A 17 -5.65 30.59 35.45
CA LEU A 17 -4.42 30.74 34.65
C LEU A 17 -3.16 31.02 35.48
N LYS A 18 -3.30 31.49 36.74
CA LYS A 18 -2.14 31.83 37.58
C LYS A 18 -1.54 30.59 38.28
N ASP A 19 -2.35 29.59 38.58
CA ASP A 19 -1.91 28.42 39.36
C ASP A 19 -1.13 27.37 38.54
N HIS A 20 -1.24 27.38 37.21
CA HIS A 20 -0.72 26.27 36.38
C HIS A 20 0.53 26.55 35.54
N ARG A 21 1.22 27.70 35.70
CA ARG A 21 2.47 28.05 34.98
C ARG A 21 2.54 27.55 33.52
N LEU A 22 1.45 27.64 32.76
CA LEU A 22 1.42 27.21 31.37
C LEU A 22 1.99 28.33 30.50
N SER A 23 3.01 28.03 29.70
CA SER A 23 3.56 28.97 28.72
C SER A 23 2.54 29.20 27.60
N GLY A 24 2.52 30.41 27.04
CA GLY A 24 1.53 30.84 26.04
C GLY A 24 1.41 29.91 24.81
N SER A 25 2.46 29.14 24.52
CA SER A 25 2.48 28.14 23.45
C SER A 25 1.46 27.00 23.64
N PHE A 26 1.12 26.64 24.89
CA PHE A 26 0.21 25.53 25.18
C PHE A 26 -1.27 25.90 24.96
N ALA A 27 -1.63 27.16 25.18
CA ALA A 27 -2.98 27.68 24.92
C ALA A 27 -3.25 27.86 23.41
N CYS A 28 -2.24 28.21 22.62
CA CYS A 28 -2.37 28.32 21.16
C CYS A 28 -2.61 26.96 20.48
N ALA A 29 -1.97 25.90 20.98
CA ALA A 29 -2.13 24.55 20.42
C ALA A 29 -3.54 23.98 20.61
N THR A 30 -4.17 24.24 21.76
CA THR A 30 -5.53 23.77 22.07
C THR A 30 -6.60 24.50 21.25
N ILE A 31 -6.43 25.81 21.01
CA ILE A 31 -7.37 26.60 20.18
C ILE A 31 -7.25 26.23 18.69
N ALA A 32 -6.03 26.04 18.18
CA ALA A 32 -5.81 25.61 16.80
C ALA A 32 -6.38 24.20 16.53
N PHE A 33 -6.28 23.29 17.52
CA PHE A 33 -6.86 21.96 17.44
C PHE A 33 -8.39 21.97 17.40
N PHE A 34 -9.03 22.86 18.16
CA PHE A 34 -10.50 23.02 18.16
C PHE A 34 -11.03 23.64 16.85
N LEU A 35 -10.32 24.60 16.25
CA LEU A 35 -10.75 25.23 14.99
C LEU A 35 -10.59 24.31 13.77
N TYR A 36 -9.56 23.45 13.77
CA TYR A 36 -9.37 22.43 12.73
C TYR A 36 -10.51 21.40 12.70
N LEU A 37 -11.06 21.04 13.87
CA LEU A 37 -12.21 20.14 13.99
C LEU A 37 -13.53 20.75 13.46
N CYS A 38 -13.62 22.09 13.38
CA CYS A 38 -14.81 22.80 12.91
C CYS A 38 -14.72 23.29 11.44
N GLY A 39 -13.71 22.87 10.67
CA GLY A 39 -13.66 23.06 9.22
C GLY A 39 -13.20 24.43 8.72
N GLY A 40 -12.60 25.27 9.57
CA GLY A 40 -12.00 26.55 9.17
C GLY A 40 -10.48 26.55 9.35
N LEU A 41 -9.72 26.92 8.32
CA LEU A 41 -8.27 27.12 8.43
C LEU A 41 -8.01 28.59 8.83
N ALA A 42 -7.56 28.83 10.06
CA ALA A 42 -7.09 30.15 10.51
C ALA A 42 -5.56 30.12 10.65
N ILE A 43 -4.86 31.04 9.99
CA ILE A 43 -3.40 31.21 10.12
C ILE A 43 -3.16 32.34 11.12
N ILE A 44 -2.53 32.04 12.26
CA ILE A 44 -2.10 33.04 13.24
C ILE A 44 -0.65 33.40 12.93
N ILE A 45 -0.40 34.61 12.44
CA ILE A 45 0.96 35.14 12.25
C ILE A 45 1.29 36.01 13.47
N MET A 46 2.31 35.62 14.24
CA MET A 46 2.84 36.46 15.31
C MET A 46 4.08 37.19 14.81
N SER A 47 4.00 38.50 14.61
CA SER A 47 5.18 39.35 14.49
C SER A 47 5.59 39.82 15.90
N TYR A 48 6.84 39.54 16.28
CA TYR A 48 7.40 39.98 17.55
C TYR A 48 8.14 41.30 17.34
N GLN A 49 7.45 42.43 17.54
CA GLN A 49 8.08 43.68 17.96
C GLN A 49 7.18 44.31 19.01
N GLY A 50 7.81 44.76 20.10
CA GLY A 50 7.16 45.12 21.35
C GLY A 50 6.09 46.20 21.18
N GLU A 51 4.85 45.76 21.05
CA GLU A 51 3.62 46.37 21.56
C GLU A 51 2.47 45.39 21.26
N ASN A 52 1.72 45.01 22.30
CA ASN A 52 0.72 43.95 22.23
C ASN A 52 -0.43 44.29 21.27
N LYS A 53 -0.36 43.83 20.02
CA LYS A 53 -1.52 43.65 19.13
C LYS A 53 -1.42 42.30 18.42
N VAL A 54 -2.32 41.39 18.78
CA VAL A 54 -2.55 40.15 18.03
C VAL A 54 -3.59 40.45 16.96
N GLU A 55 -3.19 40.43 15.69
CA GLU A 55 -4.11 40.54 14.57
C GLU A 55 -4.48 39.14 14.07
N VAL A 56 -5.77 38.81 14.12
CA VAL A 56 -6.29 37.53 13.60
C VAL A 56 -6.81 37.80 12.19
N VAL A 57 -6.09 37.29 11.19
CA VAL A 57 -6.51 37.40 9.78
C VAL A 57 -7.38 36.21 9.42
N TYR A 58 -8.67 36.47 9.19
CA TYR A 58 -9.60 35.49 8.65
C TYR A 58 -9.50 35.46 7.12
N ILE A 59 -8.98 34.37 6.57
CA ILE A 59 -9.03 34.13 5.13
C ILE A 59 -10.33 33.39 4.82
N SER A 60 -11.37 34.15 4.46
CA SER A 60 -12.57 33.58 3.83
C SER A 60 -12.19 33.13 2.43
N GLN A 61 -12.25 31.81 2.18
CA GLN A 61 -12.32 31.34 0.80
C GLN A 61 -13.67 31.80 0.24
N LYS A 62 -13.64 32.74 -0.71
CA LYS A 62 -14.80 33.00 -1.57
C LYS A 62 -15.08 31.71 -2.32
N GLU A 63 -16.21 31.07 -2.06
CA GLU A 63 -16.74 30.04 -2.93
C GLU A 63 -17.03 30.69 -4.29
N GLU A 64 -16.22 30.39 -5.30
CA GLU A 64 -16.61 30.64 -6.68
C GLU A 64 -17.81 29.72 -7.01
N PRO A 65 -18.83 30.22 -7.74
CA PRO A 65 -19.99 29.42 -8.09
C PRO A 65 -19.55 28.20 -8.90
N ARG A 66 -19.83 27.03 -8.36
CA ARG A 66 -19.56 25.72 -8.98
C ARG A 66 -20.20 25.72 -10.37
N PRO A 67 -19.45 25.49 -11.47
CA PRO A 67 -20.07 25.27 -12.77
C PRO A 67 -20.99 24.06 -12.64
N SER A 68 -22.21 24.18 -13.16
CA SER A 68 -23.21 23.11 -13.16
C SER A 68 -22.72 21.94 -14.02
N SER A 69 -21.89 21.07 -13.45
CA SER A 69 -21.70 19.74 -14.00
C SER A 69 -22.89 18.91 -13.55
N SER A 70 -23.83 18.65 -14.47
CA SER A 70 -24.66 17.46 -14.34
C SER A 70 -23.70 16.27 -14.26
N LEU A 71 -23.41 15.82 -13.04
CA LEU A 71 -22.77 14.53 -12.83
C LEU A 71 -23.65 13.52 -13.57
N PRO A 72 -23.08 12.68 -14.46
CA PRO A 72 -23.82 11.55 -14.96
C PRO A 72 -24.29 10.78 -13.73
N THR A 73 -25.59 10.53 -13.63
CA THR A 73 -26.17 9.64 -12.62
C THR A 73 -25.46 8.30 -12.72
N GLN A 74 -24.41 8.10 -11.92
CA GLN A 74 -23.74 6.82 -11.81
C GLN A 74 -24.70 5.90 -11.09
N ASN A 75 -24.96 4.75 -11.73
CA ASN A 75 -25.74 3.68 -11.16
C ASN A 75 -25.08 3.31 -9.81
N PRO A 76 -25.77 3.40 -8.66
CA PRO A 76 -25.19 3.14 -7.33
C PRO A 76 -24.80 1.65 -7.10
N SER A 77 -24.66 0.87 -8.17
CA SER A 77 -24.56 -0.59 -8.14
C SER A 77 -23.16 -1.16 -8.37
N SER A 78 -22.12 -0.36 -8.66
CA SER A 78 -20.75 -0.90 -8.77
C SER A 78 -19.93 -0.54 -7.54
N LEU A 79 -19.49 -1.57 -6.79
CA LEU A 79 -18.65 -1.45 -5.60
C LEU A 79 -17.22 -0.93 -5.92
N PHE A 80 -16.88 -0.82 -7.21
CA PHE A 80 -15.61 -0.29 -7.71
C PHE A 80 -15.77 0.37 -9.07
N HIS A 81 -14.76 1.13 -9.48
CA HIS A 81 -14.60 1.68 -10.83
C HIS A 81 -13.20 1.40 -11.38
N LEU A 82 -13.11 1.18 -12.69
CA LEU A 82 -11.84 1.20 -13.43
C LEU A 82 -11.75 2.54 -14.16
N VAL A 83 -10.79 3.36 -13.76
CA VAL A 83 -10.58 4.70 -14.31
C VAL A 83 -9.28 4.70 -15.11
N PRO A 84 -9.23 5.25 -16.33
CA PRO A 84 -7.96 5.37 -17.06
C PRO A 84 -6.90 6.08 -16.21
N ALA A 85 -5.73 5.47 -16.06
CA ALA A 85 -4.62 6.11 -15.35
C ALA A 85 -4.17 7.36 -16.13
N SER A 86 -3.69 8.38 -15.41
CA SER A 86 -3.11 9.56 -16.03
C SER A 86 -1.92 9.18 -16.93
N THR A 87 -1.57 10.05 -17.88
CA THR A 87 -0.40 9.84 -18.74
C THR A 87 0.88 9.64 -17.94
N LEU A 88 1.04 10.36 -16.82
CA LEU A 88 2.21 10.22 -15.95
C LEU A 88 2.25 8.87 -15.25
N GLU A 89 1.13 8.42 -14.68
CA GLU A 89 1.03 7.09 -14.05
C GLU A 89 1.26 5.98 -15.09
N LYS A 90 0.63 6.06 -16.26
CA LYS A 90 0.83 5.09 -17.34
C LYS A 90 2.29 5.01 -17.76
N ASN A 91 2.96 6.15 -17.90
CA ASN A 91 4.39 6.20 -18.27
C ASN A 91 5.29 5.60 -17.18
N ALA A 92 5.04 5.94 -15.91
CA ALA A 92 5.76 5.38 -14.77
C ALA A 92 5.59 3.85 -14.69
N ILE A 93 4.34 3.37 -14.84
CA ILE A 93 4.04 1.93 -14.83
C ILE A 93 4.68 1.22 -16.03
N ASN A 94 4.66 1.82 -17.22
CA ASN A 94 5.36 1.26 -18.37
C ASN A 94 6.87 1.16 -18.11
N LYS A 95 7.51 2.22 -17.61
CA LYS A 95 8.93 2.18 -17.23
C LYS A 95 9.21 1.08 -16.21
N LEU A 96 8.34 0.95 -15.21
CA LEU A 96 8.47 -0.09 -14.20
C LEU A 96 8.38 -1.49 -14.82
N VAL A 97 7.39 -1.75 -15.68
CA VAL A 97 7.24 -3.02 -16.41
C VAL A 97 8.50 -3.34 -17.22
N GLN A 98 9.05 -2.38 -17.96
CA GLN A 98 10.25 -2.60 -18.77
C GLN A 98 11.50 -2.81 -17.91
N ARG A 99 11.66 -2.05 -16.83
CA ARG A 99 12.82 -2.14 -15.93
C ARG A 99 12.89 -3.49 -15.23
N THR A 100 11.74 -4.07 -14.88
CA THR A 100 11.68 -5.34 -14.15
C THR A 100 11.49 -6.55 -15.07
N TRP A 101 11.56 -6.33 -16.38
CA TRP A 101 11.55 -7.36 -17.41
C TRP A 101 12.96 -7.95 -17.60
N LYS A 102 13.02 -9.28 -17.64
CA LYS A 102 14.24 -10.08 -17.83
C LYS A 102 14.04 -11.06 -18.97
N GLU A 103 14.42 -10.64 -20.18
CA GLU A 103 14.24 -11.40 -21.42
C GLU A 103 14.88 -12.80 -21.35
N ASP A 104 16.04 -12.91 -20.72
CA ASP A 104 16.81 -14.15 -20.53
C ASP A 104 16.11 -15.20 -19.66
N LEU A 105 15.10 -14.79 -18.89
CA LEU A 105 14.34 -15.67 -18.01
C LEU A 105 12.92 -15.97 -18.51
N VAL A 106 12.56 -15.49 -19.70
CA VAL A 106 11.26 -15.78 -20.33
C VAL A 106 11.20 -17.27 -20.68
N GLY A 107 10.12 -17.94 -20.27
CA GLY A 107 9.96 -19.39 -20.50
C GLY A 107 10.78 -20.28 -19.56
N VAL A 108 11.59 -19.71 -18.66
CA VAL A 108 12.45 -20.47 -17.75
C VAL A 108 11.74 -20.76 -16.43
N GLY A 109 11.61 -22.05 -16.10
CA GLY A 109 11.04 -22.50 -14.83
C GLY A 109 9.75 -23.31 -15.00
N ARG A 110 9.31 -23.95 -13.91
CA ARG A 110 8.12 -24.81 -13.91
C ARG A 110 6.84 -24.02 -14.22
N ASP A 111 6.75 -22.84 -13.64
CA ASP A 111 5.69 -21.84 -13.82
C ASP A 111 5.68 -21.24 -15.22
N ALA A 112 6.77 -21.32 -15.97
CA ALA A 112 6.88 -20.81 -17.32
C ALA A 112 6.68 -21.88 -18.42
N LYS A 113 6.19 -23.08 -18.07
CA LYS A 113 5.89 -24.17 -19.03
C LYS A 113 4.94 -23.74 -20.16
N GLY A 114 5.41 -23.80 -21.41
CA GLY A 114 4.61 -23.45 -22.59
C GLY A 114 4.70 -21.98 -23.01
N ILE A 115 5.52 -21.17 -22.31
CA ILE A 115 5.94 -19.85 -22.81
C ILE A 115 7.13 -19.99 -23.77
N ASP A 116 7.99 -20.99 -23.56
CA ASP A 116 9.22 -21.21 -24.32
C ASP A 116 9.06 -21.19 -25.86
N PRO A 117 7.99 -21.74 -26.46
CA PRO A 117 7.85 -21.75 -27.92
C PRO A 117 7.28 -20.45 -28.47
N LEU A 118 6.87 -19.49 -27.61
CA LEU A 118 6.24 -18.24 -28.04
C LEU A 118 7.27 -17.17 -28.46
N VAL A 119 8.52 -17.28 -27.99
CA VAL A 119 9.71 -16.50 -28.41
C VAL A 119 9.55 -14.96 -28.38
N TYR A 120 8.57 -14.42 -27.65
CA TYR A 120 8.42 -12.98 -27.46
C TYR A 120 9.52 -12.44 -26.55
N LYS A 121 9.92 -11.19 -26.81
CA LYS A 121 11.08 -10.57 -26.18
C LYS A 121 10.72 -9.44 -25.26
N LYS A 122 9.55 -8.82 -25.44
CA LYS A 122 9.13 -7.65 -24.65
C LYS A 122 7.64 -7.70 -24.33
N LEU A 123 7.25 -6.89 -23.36
CA LEU A 123 5.86 -6.59 -23.07
C LEU A 123 5.53 -5.19 -23.58
N GLN A 124 4.52 -5.07 -24.44
CA GLN A 124 4.00 -3.79 -24.88
C GLN A 124 2.81 -3.40 -24.00
N VAL A 125 2.97 -2.41 -23.11
CA VAL A 125 1.86 -1.89 -22.31
C VAL A 125 0.90 -1.11 -23.20
N ILE A 126 -0.35 -1.59 -23.28
CA ILE A 126 -1.41 -1.00 -24.11
C ILE A 126 -2.23 -0.01 -23.29
N LYS A 127 -2.72 -0.45 -22.13
CA LYS A 127 -3.65 0.28 -21.29
C LYS A 127 -3.33 0.08 -19.82
N VAL A 128 -3.51 1.14 -19.03
CA VAL A 128 -3.41 1.10 -17.57
C VAL A 128 -4.64 1.75 -17.00
N GLU A 129 -5.32 1.06 -16.11
CA GLU A 129 -6.53 1.51 -15.42
C GLU A 129 -6.29 1.48 -13.92
N ARG A 130 -6.59 2.57 -13.23
CA ARG A 130 -6.65 2.64 -11.78
C ARG A 130 -7.94 2.02 -11.29
N VAL A 131 -7.83 1.17 -10.29
CA VAL A 131 -8.94 0.60 -9.54
C VAL A 131 -9.32 1.57 -8.43
N GLU A 132 -10.57 1.99 -8.41
CA GLU A 132 -11.16 2.81 -7.35
C GLU A 132 -12.21 1.97 -6.63
N ASN A 133 -11.82 1.31 -5.55
CA ASN A 133 -12.68 0.48 -4.72
C ASN A 133 -12.53 0.92 -3.25
N ALA A 134 -13.36 1.89 -2.83
CA ALA A 134 -13.26 2.49 -1.50
C ALA A 134 -13.42 1.47 -0.36
N PRO A 135 -14.38 0.53 -0.37
CA PRO A 135 -14.50 -0.49 0.68
C PRO A 135 -13.27 -1.39 0.80
N LEU A 136 -12.63 -1.73 -0.31
CA LEU A 136 -11.40 -2.54 -0.30
C LEU A 136 -10.20 -1.72 0.20
N PHE A 137 -10.10 -0.47 -0.24
CA PHE A 137 -9.04 0.45 0.18
C PHE A 137 -9.12 0.77 1.67
N GLU A 138 -10.32 0.92 2.24
CA GLU A 138 -10.52 1.16 3.66
C GLU A 138 -9.95 0.02 4.52
N LYS A 139 -10.30 -1.24 4.20
CA LYS A 139 -9.78 -2.42 4.90
C LYS A 139 -8.26 -2.56 4.76
N TYR A 140 -7.72 -2.21 3.59
CA TYR A 140 -6.28 -2.14 3.36
C TYR A 140 -5.62 -1.06 4.23
N ALA A 141 -6.20 0.14 4.29
CA ALA A 141 -5.72 1.25 5.09
C ALA A 141 -5.78 0.95 6.60
N GLU A 142 -6.78 0.21 7.07
CA GLU A 142 -6.86 -0.28 8.45
C GLU A 142 -5.67 -1.19 8.80
N ASN A 143 -5.31 -2.13 7.91
CA ASN A 143 -4.14 -2.98 8.09
C ASN A 143 -2.83 -2.18 8.03
N ARG A 144 -2.74 -1.19 7.14
CA ARG A 144 -1.61 -0.25 7.13
C ARG A 144 -1.47 0.48 8.45
N ALA A 145 -2.59 0.95 9.03
CA ALA A 145 -2.61 1.58 10.34
C ALA A 145 -2.19 0.61 11.48
N LYS A 146 -2.50 -0.69 11.38
CA LYS A 146 -1.98 -1.70 12.32
C LYS A 146 -0.45 -1.75 12.30
N LEU A 147 0.18 -1.71 11.13
CA LEU A 147 1.64 -1.68 11.02
C LEU A 147 2.24 -0.40 11.59
N PHE A 148 1.62 0.77 11.33
CA PHE A 148 2.05 2.01 11.97
C PHE A 148 1.96 1.96 13.50
N ARG A 149 0.93 1.31 14.05
CA ARG A 149 0.85 1.07 15.50
C ARG A 149 1.96 0.17 16.02
N LYS A 150 2.42 -0.83 15.24
CA LYS A 150 3.59 -1.64 15.61
C LYS A 150 4.85 -0.77 15.67
N VAL A 151 5.08 0.05 14.65
CA VAL A 151 6.21 1.00 14.61
C VAL A 151 6.15 1.97 15.80
N GLY A 152 4.98 2.53 16.11
CA GLY A 152 4.78 3.41 17.26
C GLY A 152 5.02 2.77 18.63
N ARG A 153 4.98 1.43 18.72
CA ARG A 153 5.36 0.67 19.92
C ARG A 153 6.86 0.34 19.98
N GLY A 154 7.67 0.88 19.05
CA GLY A 154 9.11 0.65 19.00
C GLY A 154 9.54 -0.57 18.18
N VAL A 155 8.62 -1.20 17.43
CA VAL A 155 9.00 -2.29 16.50
C VAL A 155 9.72 -1.69 15.30
N GLY A 156 11.04 -1.92 15.22
CA GLY A 156 11.85 -1.54 14.06
C GLY A 156 11.54 -2.43 12.86
N LEU A 157 11.11 -1.83 11.75
CA LEU A 157 10.86 -2.55 10.50
C LEU A 157 12.06 -2.37 9.57
N ASN A 158 12.94 -3.37 9.56
CA ASN A 158 14.10 -3.39 8.66
C ASN A 158 13.65 -3.40 7.20
N LYS A 159 14.36 -2.64 6.36
CA LYS A 159 14.28 -2.81 4.90
C LYS A 159 14.78 -4.18 4.51
N LEU A 160 14.39 -4.67 3.32
CA LEU A 160 14.72 -6.04 2.91
C LEU A 160 16.23 -6.26 2.88
N GLU A 161 16.98 -5.32 2.34
CA GLU A 161 18.44 -5.30 2.30
C GLU A 161 19.10 -5.20 3.68
N GLN A 162 18.37 -4.71 4.70
CA GLN A 162 18.85 -4.61 6.09
C GLN A 162 18.60 -5.89 6.90
N THR A 163 17.88 -6.88 6.37
CA THR A 163 17.61 -8.14 7.06
C THR A 163 18.84 -9.04 7.20
N GLY A 164 19.92 -8.76 6.46
CA GLY A 164 21.15 -9.58 6.41
C GLY A 164 20.98 -10.93 5.70
N LYS A 165 19.77 -11.28 5.24
CA LYS A 165 19.47 -12.56 4.57
C LYS A 165 19.05 -12.40 3.11
N ALA A 166 18.60 -11.21 2.72
CA ALA A 166 18.27 -10.92 1.33
C ALA A 166 19.53 -10.94 0.45
N GLN A 167 19.45 -11.59 -0.71
CA GLN A 167 20.59 -11.80 -1.60
C GLN A 167 20.55 -10.90 -2.84
N LYS A 168 19.37 -10.35 -3.18
CA LYS A 168 19.17 -9.56 -4.42
C LYS A 168 19.04 -8.06 -4.20
N GLY A 169 19.48 -7.54 -3.05
CA GLY A 169 19.48 -6.10 -2.75
C GLY A 169 18.09 -5.53 -2.44
N PRO A 170 17.87 -4.21 -2.63
CA PRO A 170 16.58 -3.56 -2.38
C PRO A 170 15.47 -4.03 -3.32
N ILE A 171 14.21 -3.80 -2.93
CA ILE A 171 13.03 -4.05 -3.79
C ILE A 171 12.98 -3.00 -4.90
N ILE A 172 12.95 -3.41 -6.17
CA ILE A 172 13.23 -2.51 -7.30
C ILE A 172 12.02 -1.75 -7.86
N THR A 173 10.83 -1.91 -7.25
CA THR A 173 9.57 -1.34 -7.75
C THR A 173 9.25 0.06 -7.22
N THR A 174 9.96 0.52 -6.20
CA THR A 174 9.70 1.83 -5.56
C THR A 174 10.62 2.91 -6.09
N THR A 175 10.48 3.24 -7.39
CA THR A 175 11.45 4.10 -8.08
C THR A 175 10.85 5.27 -8.85
N GLU A 176 9.53 5.31 -9.04
CA GLU A 176 8.86 6.39 -9.78
C GLU A 176 8.03 7.25 -8.82
N ASP A 177 8.46 8.50 -8.59
CA ASP A 177 7.89 9.41 -7.59
C ASP A 177 6.36 9.55 -7.67
N ILE A 178 5.80 9.57 -8.90
CA ILE A 178 4.36 9.72 -9.11
C ILE A 178 3.56 8.56 -8.51
N LEU A 179 4.12 7.34 -8.51
CA LEU A 179 3.48 6.17 -7.93
C LEU A 179 3.63 6.16 -6.41
N LEU A 180 4.74 6.70 -5.90
CA LEU A 180 5.09 6.69 -4.47
C LEU A 180 4.23 7.64 -3.63
N ARG A 181 3.33 8.40 -4.24
CA ARG A 181 2.34 9.20 -3.51
C ARG A 181 1.47 8.29 -2.63
N ASP A 182 1.45 8.61 -1.33
CA ASP A 182 0.72 7.86 -0.30
C ASP A 182 1.16 6.40 -0.15
N VAL A 183 2.38 6.07 -0.60
CA VAL A 183 3.09 4.82 -0.26
C VAL A 183 4.03 5.12 0.90
N TYR A 184 4.01 4.27 1.92
CA TYR A 184 4.72 4.53 3.17
C TYR A 184 5.89 3.56 3.39
N PRO A 185 7.14 3.96 3.05
CA PRO A 185 8.31 3.14 3.31
C PRO A 185 8.47 2.75 4.79
N ALA A 186 7.99 3.58 5.72
CA ALA A 186 8.10 3.31 7.16
C ALA A 186 7.42 2.00 7.61
N VAL A 187 6.44 1.50 6.85
CA VAL A 187 5.75 0.22 7.13
C VAL A 187 6.04 -0.85 6.07
N ASN A 188 7.09 -0.64 5.28
CA ASN A 188 7.46 -1.52 4.17
C ASN A 188 6.29 -1.74 3.19
N GLU A 189 5.63 -0.65 2.79
CA GLU A 189 4.66 -0.64 1.71
C GLU A 189 5.39 -0.52 0.35
N TYR A 190 5.11 -1.45 -0.57
CA TYR A 190 5.75 -1.50 -1.89
C TYR A 190 4.71 -1.80 -2.97
N TYR A 191 5.00 -1.33 -4.19
CA TYR A 191 4.30 -1.85 -5.36
C TYR A 191 4.87 -3.20 -5.76
N LEU A 192 4.02 -4.17 -6.07
CA LEU A 192 4.45 -5.47 -6.57
C LEU A 192 3.46 -5.99 -7.62
N PHE A 193 3.96 -6.72 -8.60
CA PHE A 193 3.15 -7.29 -9.67
C PHE A 193 2.51 -8.59 -9.24
N HIS A 194 1.25 -8.78 -9.63
CA HIS A 194 0.51 -10.02 -9.50
C HIS A 194 0.02 -10.46 -10.90
N GLY A 195 0.54 -11.60 -11.35
CA GLY A 195 0.12 -12.22 -12.60
C GLY A 195 -1.10 -13.07 -12.38
N THR A 196 -2.09 -12.96 -13.27
CA THR A 196 -3.32 -13.74 -13.18
C THR A 196 -3.99 -13.82 -14.55
N PRO A 197 -4.74 -14.90 -14.86
CA PRO A 197 -5.56 -14.96 -16.07
C PRO A 197 -6.56 -13.81 -16.16
N VAL A 198 -6.85 -13.37 -17.38
CA VAL A 198 -7.71 -12.20 -17.65
C VAL A 198 -9.10 -12.35 -17.02
N GLU A 199 -9.64 -13.57 -17.03
CA GLU A 199 -10.94 -13.94 -16.46
C GLU A 199 -11.01 -13.82 -14.92
N ILE A 200 -9.88 -13.73 -14.23
CA ILE A 200 -9.80 -13.61 -12.76
C ILE A 200 -9.67 -12.14 -12.32
N VAL A 201 -9.26 -11.24 -13.21
CA VAL A 201 -8.98 -9.83 -12.89
C VAL A 201 -10.20 -9.14 -12.27
N ASP A 202 -11.38 -9.33 -12.84
CA ASP A 202 -12.61 -8.68 -12.36
C ASP A 202 -12.96 -9.13 -10.94
N ALA A 203 -12.75 -10.41 -10.61
CA ALA A 203 -12.94 -10.92 -9.26
C ALA A 203 -11.96 -10.26 -8.27
N ILE A 204 -10.69 -10.11 -8.66
CA ILE A 204 -9.66 -9.50 -7.81
C ILE A 204 -9.95 -8.01 -7.56
N VAL A 205 -10.28 -7.22 -8.58
CA VAL A 205 -10.55 -5.78 -8.39
C VAL A 205 -11.85 -5.50 -7.65
N THR A 206 -12.81 -6.44 -7.71
CA THR A 206 -14.07 -6.37 -6.97
C THR A 206 -13.91 -6.77 -5.51
N GLN A 207 -13.25 -7.91 -5.25
CA GLN A 207 -13.29 -8.60 -3.96
C GLN A 207 -11.97 -8.52 -3.18
N GLY A 208 -10.88 -8.09 -3.82
CA GLY A 208 -9.53 -8.19 -3.30
C GLY A 208 -8.90 -9.56 -3.53
N LEU A 209 -7.65 -9.71 -3.05
CA LEU A 209 -6.93 -10.99 -3.10
C LEU A 209 -7.13 -11.77 -1.79
N ASP A 210 -7.31 -13.09 -1.92
CA ASP A 210 -7.55 -13.99 -0.80
C ASP A 210 -6.64 -15.22 -0.87
N ALA A 211 -5.75 -15.36 0.11
CA ALA A 211 -4.83 -16.48 0.23
C ALA A 211 -5.53 -17.86 0.29
N ARG A 212 -6.77 -17.91 0.77
CA ARG A 212 -7.55 -19.16 0.90
C ARG A 212 -7.94 -19.76 -0.46
N LEU A 213 -7.97 -18.93 -1.50
CA LEU A 213 -8.21 -19.36 -2.88
C LEU A 213 -6.95 -19.94 -3.54
N ASN A 214 -5.77 -19.66 -2.99
CA ASN A 214 -4.49 -20.10 -3.53
C ASN A 214 -3.89 -21.27 -2.73
N LYS A 215 -4.49 -22.46 -2.84
CA LYS A 215 -4.07 -23.64 -2.06
C LYS A 215 -2.84 -24.38 -2.59
N ARG A 216 -2.28 -23.97 -3.73
CA ARG A 216 -1.24 -24.74 -4.47
C ARG A 216 0.10 -24.00 -4.62
N GLY A 217 0.28 -22.89 -3.92
CA GLY A 217 1.55 -22.15 -3.93
C GLY A 217 2.71 -22.97 -3.36
N MET A 218 3.90 -22.85 -3.97
CA MET A 218 5.08 -23.65 -3.62
C MET A 218 5.54 -23.45 -2.16
N PHE A 219 5.26 -22.29 -1.57
CA PHE A 219 5.66 -21.92 -0.21
C PHE A 219 4.46 -21.80 0.74
N GLY A 220 3.30 -22.34 0.33
CA GLY A 220 2.07 -22.40 1.12
C GLY A 220 0.95 -21.49 0.61
N PRO A 221 -0.21 -21.49 1.30
CA PRO A 221 -1.38 -20.73 0.89
C PRO A 221 -1.23 -19.24 1.24
N ALA A 222 -0.85 -18.45 0.24
CA ALA A 222 -0.62 -17.02 0.38
C ALA A 222 -1.12 -16.28 -0.86
N VAL A 223 -1.22 -14.95 -0.75
CA VAL A 223 -1.18 -14.07 -1.92
C VAL A 223 0.28 -13.91 -2.32
N TYR A 224 0.60 -14.20 -3.57
CA TYR A 224 1.94 -14.10 -4.13
C TYR A 224 2.05 -12.88 -5.02
N ALA A 225 3.10 -12.10 -4.85
CA ALA A 225 3.47 -11.03 -5.75
C ALA A 225 4.95 -11.11 -6.10
N ALA A 226 5.37 -10.41 -7.15
CA ALA A 226 6.76 -10.33 -7.56
C ALA A 226 7.13 -8.90 -7.90
N GLU A 227 8.38 -8.52 -7.69
CA GLU A 227 8.89 -7.25 -8.22
C GLU A 227 9.17 -7.34 -9.74
N SER A 228 9.27 -8.56 -10.28
CA SER A 228 9.57 -8.86 -11.69
C SER A 228 8.30 -8.95 -12.53
N SER A 229 8.21 -8.14 -13.58
CA SER A 229 7.13 -8.25 -14.56
C SER A 229 7.20 -9.57 -15.34
N THR A 230 8.41 -10.12 -15.56
CA THR A 230 8.60 -11.44 -16.20
C THR A 230 8.02 -12.58 -15.39
N LYS A 231 8.20 -12.53 -14.06
CA LYS A 231 7.60 -13.53 -13.17
C LYS A 231 6.07 -13.41 -13.17
N SER A 232 5.52 -12.20 -13.17
CA SER A 232 4.06 -12.04 -13.21
C SER A 232 3.48 -12.42 -14.57
N ASP A 233 4.17 -12.16 -15.68
CA ASP A 233 3.74 -12.59 -17.02
C ASP A 233 3.61 -14.12 -17.14
N SER A 234 4.44 -14.91 -16.42
CA SER A 234 4.32 -16.38 -16.42
C SER A 234 3.02 -16.91 -15.80
N TYR A 235 2.24 -16.06 -15.13
CA TYR A 235 0.94 -16.38 -14.52
C TYR A 235 -0.22 -15.64 -15.18
N ALA A 236 0.01 -14.85 -16.24
CA ALA A 236 -1.03 -14.05 -16.89
C ALA A 236 -2.00 -14.88 -17.75
N ASP A 237 -1.72 -16.18 -17.93
CA ASP A 237 -2.58 -17.15 -18.60
C ASP A 237 -2.34 -18.58 -18.08
N SER A 238 -3.29 -19.47 -18.34
CA SER A 238 -3.13 -20.89 -17.98
C SER A 238 -2.05 -21.54 -18.84
N PRO A 239 -1.27 -22.52 -18.32
CA PRO A 239 -0.29 -23.27 -19.11
C PRO A 239 -0.87 -23.96 -20.36
N GLN A 240 -2.19 -24.20 -20.39
CA GLN A 240 -2.88 -24.86 -21.49
C GLN A 240 -3.39 -23.89 -22.55
N SER A 241 -3.43 -22.59 -22.25
CA SER A 241 -4.03 -21.56 -23.11
C SER A 241 -3.06 -20.40 -23.39
N ARG A 242 -1.77 -20.69 -23.40
CA ARG A 242 -0.72 -19.69 -23.63
C ARG A 242 -0.64 -19.29 -25.07
N ASP A 243 -0.56 -18.00 -25.31
CA ASP A 243 -0.43 -17.45 -26.65
C ASP A 243 0.19 -16.05 -26.62
N ILE A 244 0.56 -15.57 -27.81
CA ILE A 244 1.15 -14.25 -28.06
C ILE A 244 0.12 -13.23 -28.59
N LYS A 245 -1.02 -13.69 -29.11
CA LYS A 245 -1.97 -12.86 -29.88
C LYS A 245 -2.93 -12.10 -28.97
N SER A 246 -3.38 -12.74 -27.91
CA SER A 246 -4.35 -12.19 -26.97
C SER A 246 -3.68 -11.20 -26.02
N GLU A 247 -4.44 -10.18 -25.64
CA GLU A 247 -4.02 -9.27 -24.60
C GLU A 247 -3.96 -9.99 -23.26
N LYS A 248 -2.91 -9.69 -22.52
CA LYS A 248 -2.67 -10.22 -21.19
C LYS A 248 -2.90 -9.12 -20.18
N LYS A 249 -3.22 -9.52 -18.94
CA LYS A 249 -3.36 -8.60 -17.83
C LYS A 249 -2.44 -9.00 -16.68
N MET A 250 -1.93 -8.01 -15.98
CA MET A 250 -1.31 -8.17 -14.67
C MET A 250 -1.75 -7.02 -13.79
N ILE A 251 -1.69 -7.21 -12.48
CA ILE A 251 -2.15 -6.23 -11.50
C ILE A 251 -0.93 -5.68 -10.78
N LEU A 252 -0.86 -4.36 -10.61
CA LEU A 252 0.10 -3.72 -9.74
C LEU A 252 -0.56 -3.48 -8.38
N LEU A 253 -0.09 -4.20 -7.37
CA LEU A 253 -0.61 -4.16 -6.01
C LEU A 253 0.16 -3.13 -5.19
N ARG A 254 -0.50 -2.34 -4.33
CA ARG A 254 0.14 -1.84 -3.11
C ARG A 254 0.14 -2.97 -2.10
N MET A 255 1.31 -3.36 -1.59
CA MET A 255 1.46 -4.50 -0.70
C MET A 255 2.17 -4.08 0.59
N LEU A 256 1.56 -4.43 1.72
CA LEU A 256 2.10 -4.18 3.05
C LEU A 256 2.99 -5.36 3.44
N LEU A 257 4.31 -5.16 3.50
CA LEU A 257 5.24 -6.22 3.89
C LEU A 257 5.57 -6.22 5.39
N GLY A 258 5.42 -5.10 6.09
CA GLY A 258 5.70 -5.00 7.53
C GLY A 258 7.08 -5.55 7.89
N GLU A 259 7.16 -6.37 8.93
CA GLU A 259 8.38 -7.12 9.26
C GLU A 259 8.48 -8.38 8.40
N MET A 260 9.52 -8.46 7.58
CA MET A 260 9.70 -9.51 6.58
C MET A 260 10.51 -10.69 7.12
N PHE A 261 10.00 -11.91 6.95
CA PHE A 261 10.80 -13.13 7.09
C PHE A 261 11.42 -13.52 5.74
N VAL A 262 12.74 -13.47 5.63
CA VAL A 262 13.43 -13.91 4.41
C VAL A 262 13.63 -15.43 4.43
N LEU A 263 13.03 -16.10 3.44
CA LEU A 263 13.07 -17.54 3.24
C LEU A 263 14.00 -17.89 2.06
N ASN A 264 15.02 -18.69 2.33
CA ASN A 264 16.01 -19.16 1.34
C ASN A 264 16.00 -20.69 1.12
N SER A 265 15.01 -21.38 1.70
CA SER A 265 14.79 -22.82 1.61
C SER A 265 13.39 -23.15 1.04
N LYS A 266 13.09 -24.42 0.83
CA LYS A 266 11.78 -24.89 0.32
C LYS A 266 10.75 -25.14 1.43
N GLU A 267 10.90 -24.50 2.59
CA GLU A 267 9.93 -24.62 3.68
C GLU A 267 8.58 -24.03 3.26
N VAL A 268 7.52 -24.64 3.77
CA VAL A 268 6.13 -24.28 3.47
C VAL A 268 5.48 -23.74 4.74
N PHE A 269 4.89 -22.56 4.64
CA PHE A 269 4.24 -21.92 5.78
C PHE A 269 2.75 -21.66 5.52
N GLN A 270 1.92 -21.82 6.54
CA GLN A 270 0.48 -21.52 6.49
C GLN A 270 0.16 -20.07 6.90
N ARG A 271 1.13 -19.40 7.53
CA ARG A 271 1.16 -17.97 7.87
C ARG A 271 2.63 -17.57 8.12
N PRO A 272 2.99 -16.28 8.23
CA PRO A 272 4.37 -15.93 8.51
C PRO A 272 4.86 -16.59 9.82
N PRO A 273 6.12 -17.05 9.88
CA PRO A 273 6.60 -17.81 11.02
C PRO A 273 6.78 -16.97 12.28
N CYS A 274 6.87 -17.64 13.43
CA CYS A 274 7.19 -17.00 14.70
C CYS A 274 8.60 -16.40 14.67
N LYS A 275 8.78 -15.22 15.27
CA LYS A 275 10.06 -14.51 15.29
C LYS A 275 11.15 -15.23 16.10
N THR A 276 10.74 -16.01 17.10
CA THR A 276 11.66 -16.74 17.97
C THR A 276 11.94 -18.16 17.46
N CYS A 277 10.92 -19.02 17.37
CA CYS A 277 11.12 -20.43 17.02
C CYS A 277 11.00 -20.75 15.53
N ARG A 278 10.63 -19.78 14.68
CA ARG A 278 10.48 -19.93 13.23
C ARG A 278 9.42 -20.93 12.75
N HIS A 279 8.54 -21.39 13.64
CA HIS A 279 7.37 -22.19 13.28
C HIS A 279 6.15 -21.29 13.03
N ASP A 280 5.36 -21.60 12.00
CA ASP A 280 4.07 -20.93 11.74
C ASP A 280 2.99 -21.34 12.76
N ARG A 281 3.14 -22.47 13.45
CA ARG A 281 2.23 -22.96 14.50
C ARG A 281 2.83 -22.85 15.91
N CYS A 282 3.47 -21.72 16.22
CA CYS A 282 3.98 -21.46 17.56
C CYS A 282 2.84 -21.29 18.58
N SER A 283 2.91 -22.06 19.67
CA SER A 283 2.00 -21.99 20.83
C SER A 283 2.70 -21.52 22.12
N ASP A 284 4.02 -21.31 22.10
CA ASP A 284 4.78 -20.84 23.25
C ASP A 284 4.51 -19.35 23.50
N ARG A 285 3.84 -19.06 24.61
CA ARG A 285 3.47 -17.69 25.02
C ARG A 285 4.68 -16.85 25.40
N SER A 286 5.82 -17.45 25.75
CA SER A 286 7.04 -16.69 26.03
C SER A 286 7.61 -16.00 24.78
N HIS A 287 7.20 -16.43 23.59
CA HIS A 287 7.53 -15.77 22.33
C HIS A 287 6.66 -14.54 22.04
N ASP A 288 5.70 -14.22 22.93
CA ASP A 288 4.90 -13.00 22.83
C ASP A 288 5.70 -11.75 23.14
N GLN A 289 5.93 -10.93 22.10
CA GLN A 289 6.56 -9.62 22.23
C GLN A 289 5.51 -8.51 22.20
N GLY A 290 4.51 -8.55 23.10
CA GLY A 290 3.46 -7.53 23.22
C GLY A 290 2.43 -7.53 22.08
N GLY A 291 2.01 -8.72 21.64
CA GLY A 291 1.13 -8.96 20.51
C GLY A 291 1.85 -9.10 19.16
N ASN A 292 3.18 -9.22 19.15
CA ASN A 292 4.01 -9.21 17.94
C ASN A 292 4.78 -10.54 17.73
N TRP A 293 4.07 -11.68 17.79
CA TRP A 293 4.65 -13.03 17.78
C TRP A 293 5.26 -13.44 16.43
N PHE A 294 4.63 -13.01 15.34
CA PHE A 294 4.86 -13.48 13.98
C PHE A 294 5.35 -12.34 13.11
N TYR A 295 6.15 -12.67 12.09
CA TYR A 295 6.42 -11.75 10.98
C TYR A 295 5.11 -11.34 10.29
N ASP A 296 5.16 -10.29 9.46
CA ASP A 296 3.98 -9.82 8.71
C ASP A 296 3.92 -10.43 7.31
N SER A 297 5.07 -10.76 6.74
CA SER A 297 5.18 -11.34 5.40
C SER A 297 6.35 -12.30 5.29
N VAL A 298 6.34 -13.10 4.22
CA VAL A 298 7.47 -13.96 3.83
C VAL A 298 8.01 -13.45 2.50
N VAL A 299 9.32 -13.26 2.42
CA VAL A 299 10.02 -12.93 1.17
C VAL A 299 10.88 -14.12 0.78
N VAL A 300 10.52 -14.75 -0.33
CA VAL A 300 11.29 -15.84 -0.92
C VAL A 300 12.43 -15.22 -1.71
N ASP A 301 13.66 -15.44 -1.24
CA ASP A 301 14.88 -14.94 -1.85
C ASP A 301 16.00 -15.99 -1.75
N GLY A 302 16.93 -15.99 -2.71
CA GLY A 302 18.01 -16.94 -2.79
C GLY A 302 18.24 -17.43 -4.21
N HIS A 303 18.46 -18.74 -4.36
CA HIS A 303 18.84 -19.39 -5.61
C HIS A 303 17.74 -19.45 -6.70
N TRP A 304 16.51 -19.02 -6.40
CA TRP A 304 15.44 -18.94 -7.41
C TRP A 304 15.65 -17.76 -8.36
N ASN A 305 15.16 -17.87 -9.59
CA ASN A 305 15.27 -16.81 -10.60
C ASN A 305 14.64 -15.48 -10.14
N PHE A 306 13.46 -15.56 -9.53
CA PHE A 306 12.68 -14.38 -9.12
C PHE A 306 12.46 -14.36 -7.61
N ARG A 307 12.41 -13.16 -7.01
CA ARG A 307 11.91 -13.00 -5.64
C ARG A 307 10.39 -12.99 -5.65
N GLU A 308 9.81 -13.67 -4.68
CA GLU A 308 8.36 -13.71 -4.48
C GLU A 308 8.05 -13.18 -3.07
N PHE A 309 6.99 -12.41 -2.96
CA PHE A 309 6.55 -11.75 -1.75
C PHE A 309 5.18 -12.30 -1.37
N LEU A 310 5.06 -12.78 -0.14
CA LEU A 310 3.91 -13.51 0.34
C LEU A 310 3.28 -12.79 1.54
N VAL A 311 1.97 -12.53 1.42
CA VAL A 311 1.11 -12.14 2.54
C VAL A 311 -0.03 -13.13 2.68
N TYR A 312 -0.42 -13.37 3.93
CA TYR A 312 -1.36 -14.43 4.28
C TYR A 312 -2.69 -13.86 4.80
N GLU A 313 -2.63 -12.70 5.44
CA GLU A 313 -3.83 -12.02 5.97
C GLU A 313 -4.58 -11.28 4.86
N LEU A 314 -5.91 -11.25 4.99
CA LEU A 314 -6.79 -10.50 4.10
C LEU A 314 -6.47 -9.00 4.15
N ASN A 315 -6.61 -8.33 3.01
CA ASN A 315 -6.43 -6.88 2.87
C ASN A 315 -5.01 -6.40 3.23
N MET A 316 -3.98 -7.26 3.12
CA MET A 316 -2.57 -6.83 3.16
C MET A 316 -2.09 -6.27 1.81
N CYS A 317 -2.94 -6.32 0.79
CA CYS A 317 -2.69 -5.73 -0.52
C CYS A 317 -3.94 -5.05 -1.06
N TYR A 318 -3.73 -4.00 -1.86
CA TYR A 318 -4.76 -3.30 -2.63
C TYR A 318 -4.41 -3.38 -4.13
N PRO A 319 -5.28 -3.95 -4.99
CA PRO A 319 -5.05 -4.04 -6.42
C PRO A 319 -5.30 -2.69 -7.07
N GLU A 320 -4.29 -1.83 -7.13
CA GLU A 320 -4.50 -0.43 -7.52
C GLU A 320 -4.52 -0.20 -9.02
N TYR A 321 -3.72 -0.93 -9.79
CA TYR A 321 -3.71 -0.76 -11.25
C TYR A 321 -3.86 -2.09 -11.98
N VAL A 322 -4.70 -2.09 -13.01
CA VAL A 322 -4.78 -3.15 -14.01
C VAL A 322 -3.96 -2.74 -15.23
N ILE A 323 -2.95 -3.54 -15.56
CA ILE A 323 -2.06 -3.32 -16.69
C ILE A 323 -2.46 -4.30 -17.79
N THR A 324 -2.95 -3.79 -18.91
CA THR A 324 -3.22 -4.57 -20.13
C THR A 324 -2.05 -4.42 -21.09
N TYR A 325 -1.51 -5.54 -21.56
CA TYR A 325 -0.31 -5.57 -22.41
C TYR A 325 -0.38 -6.69 -23.46
N LYS A 326 0.52 -6.61 -24.44
CA LYS A 326 0.77 -7.68 -25.42
C LYS A 326 2.20 -8.19 -25.30
N ARG A 327 2.38 -9.47 -25.59
CA ARG A 327 3.70 -10.11 -25.74
C ARG A 327 4.17 -9.84 -27.17
N ILE A 328 5.36 -9.25 -27.35
CA ILE A 328 5.89 -8.86 -28.68
C ILE A 328 7.31 -9.37 -28.92
#